data_AF-A0A8S3RVN1-F1
#
_entry.id   AF-A0A8S3RVN1-F1
#
_cell.length_a   1.000
_cell.length_b   1.000
_cell.length_c   1.000
_cell.angle_alpha   90.00
_cell.angle_beta   90.00
_cell.angle_gamma   90.00
#
_symmetry.space_group_name_H-M   'P 1'
#
loop_
_entity.id
_entity.type
_entity.pdbx_description
1 polymer ?
#
loop_
_entity_poly.entity_id
_entity_poly.type
_entity_poly.pdbx_seq_one_letter_code
_entity_poly.pdbx_strand_id
1 'polypeptide(L)'
;MFYSNESQSSIYLEELNNAMVTLLIPNTVLLFVLLIVSLVGNGLVVYVYTFQMKSKTDDRYFIPCLAVVDMIACGLGVSFGICLNFNPLNFRKGVICKFIWSANQFTATSSGLMLLAIAVQRYIKVSRLSNSSMSLRSKRLTITAIIIVSIVISLPCFILYGETEVPLKSENTTITGYNCGALPNVNRDFLFGYSVTLLLLCLAGIVALIALYCVLLRIIYKQESFRKRNRSTIRFLGVTVHHGFENKMIKDSGSTNFADEDYSVDKSDSLQHGHCIKDDKQTNRGHGWRIRHAGSYVYCSFCNSYKTKVKTNQHFQSN
;
A
#
# COMPACT_ATOMS: atom_id res chain seq x y z
N MET A 1 -8.62 64.62 -8.73
CA MET A 1 -7.39 64.18 -8.04
C MET A 1 -7.50 62.79 -7.42
N PHE A 2 -8.67 62.28 -7.01
CA PHE A 2 -8.80 60.91 -6.47
C PHE A 2 -8.60 59.80 -7.52
N TYR A 3 -9.07 60.01 -8.76
CA TYR A 3 -8.99 59.00 -9.83
C TYR A 3 -7.56 58.65 -10.26
N SER A 4 -6.64 59.63 -10.26
CA SER A 4 -5.23 59.39 -10.58
C SER A 4 -4.52 58.54 -9.51
N ASN A 5 -4.86 58.72 -8.24
CA ASN A 5 -4.22 58.00 -7.14
C ASN A 5 -4.64 56.52 -7.05
N GLU A 6 -5.90 56.19 -7.36
CA GLU A 6 -6.35 54.79 -7.48
C GLU A 6 -5.71 54.08 -8.68
N SER A 7 -5.60 54.77 -9.82
CA SER A 7 -4.92 54.21 -11.00
C SER A 7 -3.42 53.96 -10.76
N GLN A 8 -2.72 54.86 -10.07
CA GLN A 8 -1.31 54.65 -9.71
C GLN A 8 -1.12 53.52 -8.69
N SER A 9 -2.04 53.39 -7.73
CA SER A 9 -1.98 52.33 -6.72
C SER A 9 -2.19 50.93 -7.33
N SER A 10 -3.08 50.81 -8.31
CA SER A 10 -3.33 49.55 -9.02
C SER A 10 -2.16 49.15 -9.93
N ILE A 11 -1.56 50.11 -10.64
CA ILE A 11 -0.36 49.87 -11.46
C ILE A 11 0.81 49.39 -10.60
N TYR A 12 1.07 50.05 -9.47
CA TYR A 12 2.14 49.65 -8.55
C TYR A 12 1.93 48.25 -7.96
N LEU A 13 0.69 47.91 -7.58
CA LEU A 13 0.36 46.56 -7.11
C LEU A 13 0.63 45.50 -8.18
N GLU A 14 0.28 45.80 -9.44
CA GLU A 14 0.50 44.91 -10.57
C GLU A 14 1.99 44.72 -10.88
N GLU A 15 2.78 45.81 -10.87
CA GLU A 15 4.24 45.74 -11.01
C GLU A 15 4.89 44.86 -9.93
N LEU A 16 4.48 45.04 -8.67
CA LEU A 16 4.99 44.24 -7.57
C LEU A 16 4.55 42.77 -7.69
N ASN A 17 3.31 42.52 -8.10
CA ASN A 17 2.83 41.17 -8.38
C ASN A 17 3.69 40.51 -9.47
N ASN A 18 3.97 41.20 -10.57
CA ASN A 18 4.76 40.67 -11.68
C ASN A 18 6.23 40.42 -11.29
N ALA A 19 6.81 41.28 -10.46
CA ALA A 19 8.13 41.05 -9.89
C ALA A 19 8.16 39.77 -9.04
N MET A 20 7.16 39.58 -8.17
CA MET A 20 7.02 38.37 -7.36
C MET A 20 6.82 37.11 -8.23
N VAL A 21 5.94 37.16 -9.24
CA VAL A 21 5.73 36.06 -10.19
C VAL A 21 7.06 35.64 -10.82
N THR A 22 7.89 36.60 -11.24
CA THR A 22 9.20 36.34 -11.87
C THR A 22 10.13 35.55 -10.95
N LEU A 23 10.16 35.89 -9.65
CA LEU A 23 10.93 35.14 -8.64
C LEU A 23 10.38 33.73 -8.40
N LEU A 24 9.07 33.54 -8.61
CA LEU A 24 8.37 32.27 -8.39
C LEU A 24 8.33 31.37 -9.66
N ILE A 25 8.88 31.81 -10.80
CA ILE A 25 8.95 31.02 -12.05
C ILE A 25 9.59 29.64 -11.81
N PRO A 26 10.75 29.50 -11.14
CA PRO A 26 11.38 28.19 -10.95
C PRO A 26 10.48 27.23 -10.16
N ASN A 27 9.82 27.73 -9.11
CA ASN A 27 8.86 26.96 -8.33
C ASN A 27 7.67 26.52 -9.18
N THR A 28 7.14 27.43 -10.01
CA THR A 28 6.01 27.16 -10.89
C THR A 28 6.30 26.08 -11.92
N VAL A 29 7.47 26.12 -12.56
CA VAL A 29 7.91 25.10 -13.52
C VAL A 29 8.02 23.73 -12.83
N LEU A 30 8.62 23.68 -11.64
CA LEU A 30 8.75 22.45 -10.87
C LEU A 30 7.38 21.87 -10.48
N LEU A 31 6.46 22.71 -9.99
CA LEU A 31 5.11 22.28 -9.65
C LEU A 31 4.35 21.75 -10.87
N PHE A 32 4.51 22.39 -12.04
CA PHE A 32 3.88 21.92 -13.27
C PHE A 32 4.41 20.54 -13.69
N VAL A 33 5.71 20.32 -13.63
CA VAL A 33 6.31 19.00 -13.92
C VAL A 33 5.80 17.94 -12.94
N LEU A 34 5.79 18.25 -11.64
CA LEU A 34 5.26 17.34 -10.61
C LEU A 34 3.79 17.02 -10.83
N LEU A 35 2.98 17.99 -11.25
CA LEU A 35 1.56 17.78 -11.55
C LEU A 35 1.39 16.74 -12.68
N ILE A 36 2.12 16.91 -13.79
CA ILE A 36 2.06 15.99 -14.92
C ILE A 36 2.53 14.59 -14.52
N VAL A 37 3.68 14.49 -13.85
CA VAL A 37 4.24 13.21 -13.41
C VAL A 37 3.27 12.49 -12.47
N SER A 38 2.69 13.20 -11.50
CA SER A 38 1.74 12.61 -10.55
C SER A 38 0.45 12.17 -11.20
N LEU A 39 -0.12 12.96 -12.12
CA LEU A 39 -1.35 12.59 -12.83
C LEU A 39 -1.14 11.38 -13.74
N VAL A 40 -0.05 11.35 -14.51
CA VAL A 40 0.26 10.22 -15.40
C VAL A 40 0.62 8.97 -14.60
N GLY A 41 1.48 9.10 -13.59
CA GLY A 41 1.94 7.98 -12.77
C GLY A 41 0.81 7.33 -11.96
N ASN A 42 0.07 8.13 -11.19
CA ASN A 42 -1.04 7.61 -10.39
C ASN A 42 -2.25 7.22 -11.26
N GLY A 43 -2.48 7.92 -12.38
CA GLY A 43 -3.50 7.53 -13.36
C GLY A 43 -3.22 6.16 -13.97
N LEU A 44 -1.97 5.86 -14.33
CA LEU A 44 -1.57 4.54 -14.82
C LEU A 44 -1.77 3.45 -13.75
N VAL A 45 -1.47 3.75 -12.48
CA VAL A 45 -1.76 2.83 -11.38
C VAL A 45 -3.26 2.53 -11.31
N VAL A 46 -4.12 3.55 -11.29
CA VAL A 46 -5.58 3.33 -11.29
C VAL A 46 -6.02 2.51 -12.50
N TYR A 47 -5.53 2.82 -13.70
CA TYR A 47 -5.86 2.10 -14.94
C TYR A 47 -5.47 0.62 -14.89
N VAL A 48 -4.23 0.30 -14.55
CA VAL A 48 -3.75 -1.10 -14.49
C VAL A 48 -4.53 -1.90 -13.44
N TYR A 49 -4.81 -1.30 -12.28
CA TYR A 49 -5.51 -1.99 -11.21
C TYR A 49 -7.01 -2.20 -11.47
N THR A 50 -7.65 -1.31 -12.22
CA THR A 50 -9.08 -1.41 -12.56
C THR A 50 -9.32 -2.32 -13.77
N PHE A 51 -8.49 -2.22 -14.82
CA PHE A 51 -8.72 -2.92 -16.08
C PHE A 51 -7.94 -4.23 -16.22
N GLN A 52 -6.70 -4.30 -15.72
CA GLN A 52 -5.83 -5.46 -15.97
C GLN A 52 -5.77 -6.47 -14.80
N MET A 53 -5.94 -6.03 -13.55
CA MET A 53 -5.71 -6.89 -12.36
C MET A 53 -6.98 -7.34 -11.62
N LYS A 54 -7.97 -7.88 -12.33
CA LYS A 54 -9.26 -8.31 -11.73
C LYS A 54 -9.20 -9.53 -10.78
N SER A 55 -8.13 -10.35 -10.82
CA SER A 55 -8.09 -11.67 -10.14
C SER A 55 -7.27 -11.73 -8.83
N LYS A 56 -6.50 -10.69 -8.48
CA LYS A 56 -5.61 -10.66 -7.27
C LYS A 56 -5.84 -9.46 -6.34
N THR A 57 -7.00 -8.83 -6.45
CA THR A 57 -7.36 -7.53 -5.85
C THR A 57 -7.31 -7.51 -4.32
N ASP A 58 -7.50 -8.66 -3.66
CA ASP A 58 -7.62 -8.68 -2.21
C ASP A 58 -6.30 -8.25 -1.52
N ASP A 59 -5.14 -8.61 -2.06
CA ASP A 59 -3.85 -8.30 -1.45
C ASP A 59 -3.34 -6.86 -1.67
N ARG A 60 -4.03 -6.08 -2.49
CA ARG A 60 -3.56 -4.77 -2.98
C ARG A 60 -4.61 -3.66 -2.88
N TYR A 61 -5.61 -3.85 -2.02
CA TYR A 61 -6.75 -2.94 -1.86
C TYR A 61 -6.38 -1.47 -1.60
N PHE A 62 -5.31 -1.20 -0.85
CA PHE A 62 -4.89 0.17 -0.53
C PHE A 62 -4.22 0.92 -1.69
N ILE A 63 -3.64 0.22 -2.66
CA ILE A 63 -2.86 0.82 -3.76
C ILE A 63 -3.71 1.71 -4.67
N PRO A 64 -4.87 1.26 -5.19
CA PRO A 64 -5.72 2.13 -6.01
C PRO A 64 -6.33 3.29 -5.20
N CYS A 65 -6.64 3.08 -3.91
CA CYS A 65 -7.12 4.15 -3.03
C CYS A 65 -6.07 5.25 -2.85
N LEU A 66 -4.81 4.85 -2.60
CA LEU A 66 -3.69 5.78 -2.48
C LEU A 66 -3.50 6.59 -3.77
N ALA A 67 -3.52 5.92 -4.94
CA ALA A 67 -3.38 6.60 -6.21
C ALA A 67 -4.48 7.66 -6.47
N VAL A 68 -5.73 7.38 -6.07
CA VAL A 68 -6.83 8.35 -6.17
C VAL A 68 -6.59 9.54 -5.23
N VAL A 69 -6.17 9.30 -3.99
CA VAL A 69 -5.86 10.37 -3.03
C VAL A 69 -4.71 11.25 -3.54
N ASP A 70 -3.65 10.65 -4.09
CA ASP A 70 -2.52 11.39 -4.64
C ASP A 70 -2.91 12.21 -5.88
N MET A 71 -3.81 11.69 -6.74
CA MET A 71 -4.36 12.47 -7.85
C MET A 71 -5.17 13.69 -7.36
N ILE A 72 -5.98 13.53 -6.30
CA ILE A 72 -6.72 14.64 -5.69
C ILE A 72 -5.75 15.65 -5.06
N ALA A 73 -4.71 15.16 -4.35
CA ALA A 73 -3.68 15.99 -3.73
C ALA A 73 -2.96 16.87 -4.75
N CYS A 74 -2.51 16.28 -5.87
CA CYS A 74 -1.85 17.04 -6.92
C CYS A 74 -2.84 17.92 -7.68
N GLY A 75 -4.00 17.39 -8.06
CA GLY A 75 -5.01 18.13 -8.81
C GLY A 75 -5.51 19.38 -8.08
N LEU A 76 -5.69 19.32 -6.76
CA LEU A 76 -6.11 20.46 -5.95
C LEU A 76 -4.92 21.26 -5.43
N GLY A 77 -4.00 20.61 -4.69
CA GLY A 77 -2.92 21.30 -3.98
C GLY A 77 -1.86 21.87 -4.90
N VAL A 78 -1.32 21.07 -5.82
CA VAL A 78 -0.25 21.53 -6.73
C VAL A 78 -0.80 22.56 -7.73
N SER A 79 -1.96 22.31 -8.32
CA SER A 79 -2.62 23.30 -9.21
C SER A 79 -2.92 24.61 -8.49
N PHE A 80 -3.32 24.55 -7.22
CA PHE A 80 -3.54 25.75 -6.41
C PHE A 80 -2.25 26.49 -6.10
N GLY A 81 -1.16 25.78 -5.80
CA GLY A 81 0.16 26.38 -5.65
C GLY A 81 0.62 27.11 -6.92
N ILE A 82 0.37 26.54 -8.09
CA ILE A 82 0.63 27.20 -9.38
C ILE A 82 -0.22 28.48 -9.51
N CYS A 83 -1.51 28.43 -9.19
CA CYS A 83 -2.38 29.61 -9.20
C CYS A 83 -1.89 30.71 -8.25
N LEU A 84 -1.44 30.35 -7.04
CA LEU A 84 -0.88 31.30 -6.09
C LEU A 84 0.45 31.90 -6.57
N ASN A 85 1.28 31.13 -7.28
CA ASN A 85 2.52 31.66 -7.86
C ASN A 85 2.25 32.69 -8.97
N PHE A 86 1.16 32.55 -9.72
CA PHE A 86 0.74 33.55 -10.72
C PHE A 86 0.01 34.76 -10.12
N ASN A 87 -0.59 34.59 -8.93
CA ASN A 87 -1.34 35.64 -8.24
C ASN A 87 -0.87 35.85 -6.78
N PRO A 88 0.43 36.13 -6.53
CA PRO A 88 0.97 36.22 -5.19
C PRO A 88 0.36 37.34 -4.33
N LEU A 89 -0.13 38.42 -4.96
CA LEU A 89 -0.71 39.59 -4.28
C LEU A 89 -2.17 39.90 -4.70
N ASN A 90 -2.76 39.08 -5.57
CA ASN A 90 -4.08 39.32 -6.18
C ASN A 90 -5.10 38.19 -5.91
N PHE A 91 -4.87 37.35 -4.90
CA PHE A 91 -5.76 36.23 -4.59
C PHE A 91 -6.86 36.63 -3.59
N ARG A 92 -8.07 36.86 -4.10
CA ARG A 92 -9.21 37.39 -3.31
C ARG A 92 -10.37 36.40 -3.16
N LYS A 93 -10.04 35.11 -2.95
CA LYS A 93 -11.03 34.02 -2.82
C LYS A 93 -10.85 33.24 -1.51
N GLY A 94 -11.09 33.89 -0.37
CA GLY A 94 -10.87 33.31 0.96
C GLY A 94 -11.52 31.96 1.26
N VAL A 95 -12.72 31.67 0.74
CA VAL A 95 -13.37 30.36 0.94
C VAL A 95 -12.62 29.25 0.21
N ILE A 96 -12.16 29.51 -1.02
CA ILE A 96 -11.40 28.55 -1.82
C ILE A 96 -10.04 28.30 -1.18
N CYS A 97 -9.39 29.35 -0.68
CA CYS A 97 -8.13 29.24 0.07
C CYS A 97 -8.27 28.28 1.26
N LYS A 98 -9.28 28.50 2.13
CA LYS A 98 -9.56 27.65 3.29
C LYS A 98 -9.77 26.19 2.91
N PHE A 99 -10.64 25.96 1.93
CA PHE A 99 -10.98 24.62 1.49
C PHE A 99 -9.76 23.89 0.93
N ILE A 100 -8.98 24.52 0.05
CA ILE A 100 -7.83 23.86 -0.57
C ILE A 100 -6.71 23.61 0.44
N TRP A 101 -6.43 24.53 1.36
CA TRP A 101 -5.45 24.29 2.43
C TRP A 101 -5.84 23.09 3.30
N SER A 102 -7.12 23.00 3.72
CA SER A 102 -7.62 21.84 4.45
C SER A 102 -7.60 20.56 3.63
N ALA A 103 -7.99 20.61 2.36
CA ALA A 103 -7.98 19.46 1.46
C ALA A 103 -6.54 18.94 1.21
N ASN A 104 -5.57 19.84 1.08
CA ASN A 104 -4.16 19.49 0.94
C ASN A 104 -3.65 18.80 2.22
N GLN A 105 -3.99 19.33 3.40
CA GLN A 105 -3.63 18.70 4.66
C GLN A 105 -4.29 17.32 4.84
N PHE A 106 -5.56 17.20 4.48
CA PHE A 106 -6.31 15.95 4.51
C PHE A 106 -5.68 14.89 3.61
N THR A 107 -5.37 15.25 2.36
CA THR A 107 -4.79 14.31 1.39
C THR A 107 -3.37 13.89 1.78
N ALA A 108 -2.52 14.83 2.21
CA ALA A 108 -1.17 14.52 2.71
C ALA A 108 -1.20 13.54 3.91
N THR A 109 -2.07 13.79 4.88
CA THR A 109 -2.23 12.92 6.06
C THR A 109 -2.77 11.54 5.66
N SER A 110 -3.76 11.51 4.76
CA SER A 110 -4.36 10.27 4.26
C SER A 110 -3.32 9.41 3.55
N SER A 111 -2.54 9.98 2.63
CA SER A 111 -1.49 9.26 1.89
C SER A 111 -0.42 8.71 2.82
N GLY A 112 0.04 9.50 3.80
CA GLY A 112 1.02 9.05 4.80
C GLY A 112 0.53 7.87 5.63
N LEU A 113 -0.72 7.93 6.13
CA LEU A 113 -1.32 6.84 6.90
C LEU A 113 -1.61 5.60 6.03
N MET A 114 -1.99 5.78 4.76
CA MET A 114 -2.15 4.67 3.82
C MET A 114 -0.83 3.95 3.55
N LEU A 115 0.27 4.69 3.38
CA LEU A 115 1.60 4.09 3.23
C LEU A 115 1.98 3.26 4.47
N LEU A 116 1.65 3.75 5.67
CA LEU A 116 1.89 3.03 6.91
C LEU A 116 1.04 1.75 6.98
N ALA A 117 -0.24 1.84 6.63
CA ALA A 117 -1.13 0.67 6.57
C ALA A 117 -0.64 -0.38 5.56
N ILE A 118 -0.13 0.06 4.40
CA ILE A 118 0.48 -0.83 3.40
C ILE A 118 1.71 -1.54 4.00
N ALA A 119 2.60 -0.80 4.69
CA ALA A 119 3.78 -1.38 5.32
C ALA A 119 3.40 -2.44 6.38
N VAL A 120 2.42 -2.15 7.23
CA VAL A 120 1.91 -3.08 8.25
C VAL A 120 1.27 -4.31 7.60
N GLN A 121 0.44 -4.13 6.57
CA GLN A 121 -0.18 -5.24 5.85
C GLN A 121 0.88 -6.17 5.25
N ARG A 122 1.94 -5.61 4.65
CA ARG A 122 3.07 -6.38 4.10
C ARG A 122 3.82 -7.12 5.20
N TYR A 123 4.06 -6.47 6.33
CA TYR A 123 4.73 -7.09 7.49
C TYR A 123 3.96 -8.30 8.02
N ILE A 124 2.64 -8.17 8.25
CA ILE A 124 1.79 -9.28 8.73
C ILE A 124 1.84 -10.46 7.75
N LYS A 125 1.74 -10.18 6.45
CA LYS A 125 1.76 -11.21 5.41
C LYS A 125 3.11 -11.95 5.32
N VAL A 126 4.22 -11.22 5.42
CA VAL A 126 5.57 -11.77 5.25
C VAL A 126 6.06 -12.50 6.51
N SER A 127 5.67 -12.03 7.70
CA SER A 127 6.05 -12.62 8.99
C SER A 127 5.40 -13.98 9.27
N ARG A 128 4.51 -14.48 8.40
CA ARG A 128 3.83 -15.78 8.51
C ARG A 128 3.03 -15.99 9.81
N LEU A 129 2.84 -14.95 10.64
CA LEU A 129 2.01 -15.05 11.86
C LEU A 129 0.54 -15.37 11.55
N SER A 130 0.10 -15.24 10.30
CA SER A 130 -1.20 -15.70 9.89
C SER A 130 -1.22 -16.17 8.43
N ASN A 131 -1.72 -17.38 8.19
CA ASN A 131 -2.28 -17.75 6.88
C ASN A 131 -3.53 -16.91 6.53
N SER A 132 -3.98 -16.03 7.45
CA SER A 132 -5.03 -15.05 7.24
C SER A 132 -4.44 -13.72 6.77
N SER A 133 -4.54 -13.44 5.46
CA SER A 133 -4.44 -12.07 4.95
C SER A 133 -5.48 -11.20 5.69
N MET A 134 -5.19 -9.92 5.92
CA MET A 134 -6.18 -9.00 6.51
C MET A 134 -7.52 -9.18 5.80
N SER A 135 -8.57 -9.44 6.58
CA SER A 135 -9.91 -9.60 6.01
C SER A 135 -10.33 -8.34 5.26
N LEU A 136 -11.17 -8.47 4.23
CA LEU A 136 -11.69 -7.32 3.49
C LEU A 136 -12.40 -6.30 4.40
N ARG A 137 -13.07 -6.80 5.46
CA ARG A 137 -13.70 -5.94 6.49
C ARG A 137 -12.66 -5.10 7.24
N SER A 138 -11.57 -5.72 7.68
CA SER A 138 -10.48 -5.02 8.36
C SER A 138 -9.85 -3.95 7.46
N LYS A 139 -9.61 -4.25 6.18
CA LYS A 139 -9.06 -3.27 5.23
C LYS A 139 -9.98 -2.05 5.05
N ARG A 140 -11.29 -2.29 4.87
CA ARG A 140 -12.28 -1.20 4.77
C ARG A 140 -12.31 -0.36 6.04
N LEU A 141 -12.35 -1.00 7.21
CA LEU A 141 -12.31 -0.30 8.49
C LEU A 141 -11.05 0.54 8.65
N THR A 142 -9.89 0.02 8.24
CA THR A 142 -8.63 0.77 8.25
C THR A 142 -8.70 2.01 7.35
N ILE A 143 -9.21 1.89 6.12
CA ILE A 143 -9.36 3.07 5.24
C ILE A 143 -10.33 4.09 5.84
N THR A 144 -11.48 3.64 6.34
CA THR A 144 -12.45 4.54 7.00
C THR A 144 -11.81 5.26 8.18
N ALA A 145 -11.06 4.54 9.02
CA ALA A 145 -10.34 5.14 10.15
C ALA A 145 -9.29 6.16 9.69
N ILE A 146 -8.52 5.85 8.64
CA ILE A 146 -7.54 6.77 8.06
C ILE A 146 -8.21 8.07 7.60
N ILE A 147 -9.34 7.96 6.89
CA ILE A 147 -10.08 9.14 6.39
C ILE A 147 -10.57 9.98 7.57
N ILE A 148 -11.18 9.35 8.58
CA ILE A 148 -11.69 10.08 9.77
C ILE A 148 -10.55 10.79 10.50
N VAL A 149 -9.45 10.09 10.78
CA VAL A 149 -8.28 10.68 11.45
C VAL A 149 -7.70 11.83 10.63
N SER A 150 -7.60 11.68 9.31
CA SER A 150 -7.08 12.72 8.42
C SER A 150 -7.99 13.94 8.39
N ILE A 151 -9.32 13.76 8.43
CA ILE A 151 -10.27 14.86 8.55
C ILE A 151 -10.02 15.62 9.85
N VAL A 152 -9.98 14.92 10.99
CA VAL A 152 -9.77 15.54 12.31
C VAL A 152 -8.47 16.34 12.36
N ILE A 153 -7.38 15.79 11.82
CA ILE A 153 -6.08 16.47 11.75
C ILE A 153 -6.13 17.71 10.84
N SER A 154 -6.92 17.69 9.77
CA SER A 154 -7.06 18.79 8.81
C SER A 154 -8.04 19.90 9.23
N LEU A 155 -8.90 19.67 10.22
CA LEU A 155 -9.91 20.66 10.66
C LEU A 155 -9.28 21.99 11.13
N PRO A 156 -8.20 22.02 11.93
CA PRO A 156 -7.59 23.27 12.33
C PRO A 156 -7.11 24.13 11.14
N CYS A 157 -6.68 23.52 10.03
CA CYS A 157 -6.30 24.27 8.83
C CYS A 157 -7.42 25.16 8.29
N PHE A 158 -8.68 24.73 8.44
CA PHE A 158 -9.83 25.49 7.94
C PHE A 158 -10.04 26.81 8.70
N ILE A 159 -9.63 26.82 9.97
CA ILE A 159 -9.75 27.95 10.88
C ILE A 159 -8.47 28.81 10.83
N LEU A 160 -7.31 28.18 10.65
CA LEU A 160 -5.99 28.82 10.72
C LEU A 160 -5.58 29.54 9.44
N TYR A 161 -6.01 29.05 8.27
CA TYR A 161 -5.62 29.59 6.96
C TYR A 161 -6.79 30.31 6.30
N GLY A 162 -6.49 31.23 5.39
CA GLY A 162 -7.50 31.99 4.67
C GLY A 162 -6.91 33.11 3.82
N GLU A 163 -7.80 33.96 3.33
CA GLU A 163 -7.39 35.20 2.66
C GLU A 163 -6.78 36.15 3.68
N THR A 164 -5.60 36.64 3.35
CA THR A 164 -4.81 37.52 4.20
C THR A 164 -4.47 38.79 3.45
N GLU A 165 -4.61 39.91 4.16
CA GLU A 165 -4.28 41.24 3.66
C GLU A 165 -2.79 41.50 3.86
N VAL A 166 -2.12 41.90 2.78
CA VAL A 166 -0.70 42.26 2.77
C VAL A 166 -0.62 43.78 2.61
N PRO A 167 -0.40 44.53 3.69
CA PRO A 167 -0.22 45.97 3.59
C PRO A 167 1.12 46.27 2.93
N LEU A 168 1.07 46.93 1.78
CA LEU A 168 2.22 47.37 0.99
C LEU A 168 2.37 48.88 1.16
N LYS A 169 3.58 49.31 1.53
CA LYS A 169 3.91 50.73 1.61
C LYS A 169 4.28 51.22 0.21
N SER A 170 3.55 52.20 -0.30
CA SER A 170 3.93 53.03 -1.44
C SER A 170 4.22 54.45 -0.93
N GLU A 171 5.03 55.21 -1.67
CA GLU A 171 5.73 56.42 -1.19
C GLU A 171 4.85 57.44 -0.43
N ASN A 172 3.53 57.49 -0.67
CA ASN A 172 2.59 58.31 0.11
C ASN A 172 1.25 57.62 0.45
N THR A 173 1.09 56.31 0.18
CA THR A 173 -0.17 55.57 0.40
C THR A 173 0.09 54.12 0.81
N THR A 174 -0.79 53.57 1.65
CA THR A 174 -0.79 52.13 1.95
C THR A 174 -1.72 51.44 0.95
N ILE A 175 -1.19 50.50 0.17
CA ILE A 175 -1.93 49.69 -0.79
C ILE A 175 -2.10 48.30 -0.20
N THR A 176 -3.28 47.70 -0.32
CA THR A 176 -3.54 46.36 0.22
C THR A 176 -3.51 45.31 -0.88
N GLY A 177 -2.55 44.39 -0.81
CA GLY A 177 -2.57 43.15 -1.58
C GLY A 177 -3.35 42.05 -0.85
N TYR A 178 -3.79 41.04 -1.59
CA TYR A 178 -4.49 39.88 -1.05
C TYR A 178 -3.74 38.59 -1.41
N ASN A 179 -3.42 37.78 -0.41
CA ASN A 179 -2.84 36.47 -0.61
C ASN A 179 -3.60 35.40 0.18
N CYS A 180 -3.20 34.14 0.01
CA CYS A 180 -3.77 33.01 0.72
C CYS A 180 -2.71 32.42 1.67
N GLY A 181 -2.94 32.53 2.99
CA GLY A 181 -1.95 32.17 3.99
C GLY A 181 -2.53 32.02 5.40
N ALA A 182 -1.64 31.99 6.40
CA ALA A 182 -2.04 31.91 7.80
C ALA A 182 -2.68 33.23 8.25
N LEU A 183 -3.90 33.17 8.76
CA LEU A 183 -4.68 34.34 9.14
C LEU A 183 -3.96 35.17 10.23
N PRO A 184 -3.99 36.52 10.16
CA PRO A 184 -3.35 37.36 11.16
C PRO A 184 -4.09 37.38 12.50
N ASN A 185 -5.41 37.17 12.49
CA ASN A 185 -6.29 37.28 13.66
C ASN A 185 -6.34 36.00 14.52
N VAL A 186 -5.61 34.94 14.16
CA VAL A 186 -5.59 33.69 14.92
C VAL A 186 -4.51 33.75 16.01
N ASN A 187 -4.75 33.04 17.10
CA ASN A 187 -3.77 32.94 18.18
C ASN A 187 -2.46 32.33 17.65
N ARG A 188 -1.37 33.10 17.72
CA ARG A 188 -0.04 32.72 17.23
C ARG A 188 0.50 31.49 17.94
N ASP A 189 0.24 31.34 19.24
CA ASP A 189 0.68 30.18 20.02
C ASP A 189 -0.03 28.90 19.55
N PHE A 190 -1.32 29.02 19.21
CA PHE A 190 -2.09 27.91 18.67
C PHE A 190 -1.61 27.52 17.26
N LEU A 191 -1.36 28.49 16.38
CA LEU A 191 -0.78 28.24 15.05
C LEU A 191 0.60 27.56 15.13
N PHE A 192 1.46 28.06 16.02
CA PHE A 192 2.79 27.50 16.26
C PHE A 192 2.71 26.08 16.83
N GLY A 193 1.92 25.87 17.90
CA GLY A 193 1.73 24.56 18.52
C GLY A 193 1.15 23.52 17.56
N TYR A 194 0.19 23.92 16.70
CA TYR A 194 -0.33 23.05 15.65
C TYR A 194 0.75 22.69 14.61
N SER A 195 1.53 23.67 14.16
CA SER A 195 2.62 23.45 13.19
C SER A 195 3.69 22.49 13.73
N VAL A 196 4.10 22.66 14.99
CA VAL A 196 5.04 21.76 15.68
C VAL A 196 4.45 20.36 15.81
N THR A 197 3.17 20.25 16.16
CA THR A 197 2.47 18.96 16.28
C THR A 197 2.44 18.22 14.95
N LEU A 198 2.12 18.91 13.85
CA LEU A 198 2.17 18.33 12.49
C LEU A 198 3.58 17.87 12.11
N LEU A 199 4.60 18.67 12.44
CA LEU A 199 6.01 18.33 12.18
C LEU A 199 6.40 17.05 12.94
N LEU A 200 6.10 16.97 14.24
CA LEU A 200 6.38 15.79 15.06
C LEU A 200 5.65 14.55 14.55
N LEU A 201 4.38 14.70 14.15
CA LEU A 201 3.60 13.61 13.56
C LEU A 201 4.24 13.11 12.24
N CYS A 202 4.69 14.03 11.39
CA CYS A 202 5.38 13.70 10.14
C CYS A 202 6.69 12.93 10.41
N LEU A 203 7.53 13.44 11.31
CA LEU A 203 8.79 12.79 11.69
C LEU A 203 8.56 11.41 12.29
N ALA A 204 7.58 11.28 13.20
CA ALA A 204 7.21 9.99 13.78
C ALA A 204 6.71 9.01 12.70
N GLY A 205 5.91 9.48 11.74
CA GLY A 205 5.45 8.69 10.60
C GLY A 205 6.59 8.20 9.71
N ILE A 206 7.55 9.07 9.39
CA ILE A 206 8.75 8.71 8.62
C ILE A 206 9.58 7.65 9.35
N VAL A 207 9.86 7.86 10.64
CA VAL A 207 10.62 6.90 11.46
C VAL A 207 9.89 5.55 11.52
N ALA A 208 8.57 5.55 11.73
CA ALA A 208 7.78 4.33 11.76
C ALA A 208 7.81 3.58 10.42
N LEU A 209 7.66 4.31 9.30
CA LEU A 209 7.77 3.73 7.96
C LEU A 209 9.15 3.10 7.74
N ILE A 210 10.23 3.83 8.03
CA ILE A 210 11.60 3.33 7.88
C ILE A 210 11.81 2.07 8.73
N ALA A 211 11.39 2.08 9.99
CA ALA A 211 11.51 0.92 10.88
C ALA A 211 10.77 -0.30 10.34
N LEU A 212 9.52 -0.13 9.91
CA LEU A 212 8.70 -1.21 9.36
C LEU A 212 9.28 -1.76 8.05
N TYR A 213 9.76 -0.89 7.15
CA TYR A 213 10.40 -1.33 5.91
C TYR A 213 11.74 -2.03 6.17
N CYS A 214 12.55 -1.57 7.12
CA CYS A 214 13.77 -2.26 7.54
C CYS A 214 13.47 -3.67 8.06
N VAL A 215 12.44 -3.83 8.89
CA VAL A 215 12.01 -5.15 9.38
C VAL A 215 11.50 -6.02 8.23
N LEU A 216 10.68 -5.46 7.34
CA LEU A 216 10.16 -6.16 6.15
C LEU A 216 11.31 -6.68 5.28
N LEU A 217 12.30 -5.84 4.98
CA LEU A 217 13.48 -6.19 4.18
C LEU A 217 14.32 -7.28 4.87
N ARG A 218 14.53 -7.19 6.19
CA ARG A 218 15.25 -8.22 6.95
C ARG A 218 14.57 -9.59 6.85
N ILE A 219 13.24 -9.64 6.96
CA ILE A 219 12.50 -10.91 6.85
C ILE A 219 12.62 -11.48 5.43
N ILE A 220 12.44 -10.64 4.41
CA ILE A 220 12.57 -11.06 3.00
C ILE A 220 13.98 -11.59 2.72
N TYR A 221 15.03 -10.88 3.15
CA TYR A 221 16.42 -11.29 2.95
C TYR A 221 16.75 -12.61 3.65
N LYS A 222 16.27 -12.80 4.89
CA LYS A 222 16.46 -14.06 5.64
C LYS A 222 15.77 -15.24 4.94
N GLN A 223 14.57 -15.02 4.38
CA GLN A 223 13.85 -16.05 3.62
C GLN A 223 14.61 -16.45 2.36
N GLU A 224 15.14 -15.48 1.60
CA GLU A 224 15.93 -15.76 0.40
C GLU A 224 17.25 -16.49 0.72
N SER A 225 17.94 -16.11 1.80
CA SER A 225 19.15 -16.83 2.26
C SER A 225 18.86 -18.29 2.62
N PHE A 226 17.78 -18.55 3.36
CA PHE A 226 17.36 -19.91 3.71
C PHE A 226 16.98 -20.73 2.45
N ARG A 227 16.27 -20.11 1.49
CA ARG A 227 15.92 -20.75 0.21
C ARG A 227 17.15 -21.08 -0.64
N LYS A 228 18.18 -20.23 -0.65
CA LYS A 228 19.45 -20.49 -1.34
C LYS A 228 20.20 -21.66 -0.68
N ARG A 229 20.34 -21.66 0.65
CA ARG A 229 21.00 -22.76 1.40
C ARG A 229 20.30 -24.10 1.19
N ASN A 230 18.97 -24.16 1.30
CA ASN A 230 18.22 -25.40 1.05
C ASN A 230 18.32 -25.87 -0.41
N ARG A 231 18.40 -24.97 -1.40
CA ARG A 231 18.62 -25.36 -2.80
C ARG A 231 20.00 -25.98 -3.02
N SER A 232 21.03 -25.49 -2.35
CA SER A 232 22.37 -26.06 -2.39
C SER A 232 22.44 -27.41 -1.69
N THR A 233 21.75 -27.55 -0.55
CA THR A 233 21.63 -28.83 0.17
C THR A 233 20.88 -29.89 -0.65
N ILE A 234 19.78 -29.53 -1.34
CA ILE A 234 19.07 -30.45 -2.24
C ILE A 234 19.95 -30.87 -3.43
N ARG A 235 20.75 -29.95 -3.99
CA ARG A 235 21.72 -30.30 -5.04
C ARG A 235 22.87 -31.19 -4.54
N PHE A 236 23.31 -31.00 -3.30
CA PHE A 236 24.36 -31.81 -2.68
C PHE A 236 23.86 -33.20 -2.26
N LEU A 237 22.57 -33.34 -1.92
CA LEU A 237 21.92 -34.61 -1.58
C LEU A 237 21.54 -35.48 -2.78
N GLY A 238 21.88 -35.10 -4.01
CA GLY A 238 21.88 -36.01 -5.16
C GLY A 238 20.60 -36.84 -5.35
N VAL A 239 19.41 -36.27 -5.14
CA VAL A 239 18.17 -36.94 -5.56
C VAL A 239 18.02 -36.72 -7.06
N THR A 240 18.70 -37.56 -7.85
CA THR A 240 18.38 -37.78 -9.26
C THR A 240 17.01 -38.45 -9.31
N VAL A 241 15.96 -37.65 -9.44
CA VAL A 241 14.67 -38.15 -9.92
C VAL A 241 14.87 -38.49 -11.39
N HIS A 242 15.24 -39.72 -11.69
CA HIS A 242 15.14 -40.29 -13.04
C HIS A 242 13.64 -40.37 -13.37
N HIS A 243 13.10 -39.35 -14.04
CA HIS A 243 11.86 -39.48 -14.77
C HIS A 243 12.17 -40.38 -15.98
N GLY A 244 11.86 -41.67 -15.87
CA GLY A 244 11.79 -42.58 -17.01
C GLY A 244 10.74 -42.06 -17.99
N PHE A 245 11.20 -41.49 -19.09
CA PHE A 245 10.38 -41.21 -20.27
C PHE A 245 10.39 -42.48 -21.12
N GLU A 246 9.36 -43.30 -20.98
CA GLU A 246 9.14 -44.45 -21.84
C GLU A 246 8.57 -43.95 -23.17
N ASN A 247 9.42 -43.83 -24.19
CA ASN A 247 8.98 -43.59 -25.56
C ASN A 247 8.45 -44.90 -26.14
N LYS A 248 7.13 -45.02 -26.25
CA LYS A 248 6.48 -46.08 -27.03
C LYS A 248 6.36 -45.61 -28.49
N MET A 249 7.32 -45.98 -29.33
CA MET A 249 7.13 -46.02 -30.79
C MET A 249 7.14 -47.47 -31.25
N ILE A 250 6.01 -47.88 -31.78
CA ILE A 250 5.80 -49.11 -32.54
C ILE A 250 6.43 -48.90 -33.93
N LYS A 251 7.34 -49.78 -34.35
CA LYS A 251 7.30 -50.45 -35.66
C LYS A 251 8.42 -51.48 -35.82
N ASP A 252 7.97 -52.72 -36.00
CA ASP A 252 8.47 -53.84 -36.80
C ASP A 252 9.97 -53.96 -37.07
N SER A 253 10.55 -55.08 -36.60
CA SER A 253 11.50 -55.91 -37.35
C SER A 253 11.74 -57.25 -36.64
N GLY A 254 11.31 -58.33 -37.31
CA GLY A 254 12.00 -59.62 -37.45
C GLY A 254 12.58 -60.35 -36.22
N SER A 255 11.93 -61.46 -35.87
CA SER A 255 12.52 -62.81 -35.77
C SER A 255 13.81 -63.00 -34.94
N THR A 256 13.75 -63.75 -33.84
CA THR A 256 14.16 -65.18 -33.76
C THR A 256 14.11 -65.70 -32.31
N ASN A 257 13.80 -66.99 -32.20
CA ASN A 257 13.54 -67.80 -30.99
C ASN A 257 14.81 -68.23 -30.25
N PHE A 258 14.73 -68.39 -28.91
CA PHE A 258 15.34 -69.45 -28.06
C PHE A 258 15.06 -69.07 -26.57
N ALA A 259 14.26 -69.75 -25.75
CA ALA A 259 14.29 -71.11 -25.15
C ALA A 259 14.53 -71.00 -23.62
N ASP A 260 13.66 -71.69 -22.87
CA ASP A 260 13.78 -72.24 -21.50
C ASP A 260 13.90 -71.27 -20.31
N GLU A 261 13.39 -71.51 -19.10
CA GLU A 261 12.43 -72.44 -18.48
C GLU A 261 12.14 -71.85 -17.07
N ASP A 262 10.94 -72.10 -16.55
CA ASP A 262 10.52 -72.19 -15.13
C ASP A 262 10.95 -71.17 -14.05
N TYR A 263 9.97 -70.52 -13.38
CA TYR A 263 9.56 -70.83 -11.99
C TYR A 263 8.51 -69.81 -11.43
N SER A 264 7.34 -70.33 -11.10
CA SER A 264 6.29 -69.93 -10.12
C SER A 264 6.01 -68.45 -9.73
N VAL A 265 4.79 -68.00 -10.08
CA VAL A 265 3.70 -67.48 -9.21
C VAL A 265 4.08 -66.71 -7.94
N ASP A 266 3.78 -65.40 -7.89
CA ASP A 266 2.65 -64.95 -7.06
C ASP A 266 2.06 -63.59 -7.49
N LYS A 267 0.73 -63.55 -7.56
CA LYS A 267 -0.10 -62.36 -7.83
C LYS A 267 -0.51 -61.79 -6.48
N SER A 268 -0.20 -60.52 -6.21
CA SER A 268 -0.98 -59.77 -5.23
C SER A 268 -1.09 -58.30 -5.65
N ASP A 269 -2.31 -57.96 -6.07
CA ASP A 269 -2.84 -56.61 -6.04
C ASP A 269 -2.64 -56.00 -4.65
N SER A 270 -2.25 -54.73 -4.55
CA SER A 270 -3.05 -53.72 -3.83
C SER A 270 -2.34 -52.37 -3.67
N LEU A 271 -3.07 -51.33 -4.07
CA LEU A 271 -3.10 -50.00 -3.48
C LEU A 271 -2.61 -49.93 -2.02
N GLN A 272 -1.69 -49.02 -1.69
CA GLN A 272 -1.60 -48.48 -0.33
C GLN A 272 -1.48 -46.96 -0.31
N HIS A 273 -2.60 -46.36 0.10
CA HIS A 273 -2.70 -45.07 0.78
C HIS A 273 -1.96 -45.15 2.13
N GLY A 274 -1.18 -44.12 2.47
CA GLY A 274 -0.53 -43.99 3.77
C GLY A 274 -1.55 -43.70 4.88
N HIS A 275 -1.60 -44.60 5.87
CA HIS A 275 -2.46 -44.56 7.06
C HIS A 275 -1.88 -43.61 8.14
N CYS A 276 -2.71 -42.78 8.76
CA CYS A 276 -2.44 -42.19 10.08
C CYS A 276 -2.92 -43.16 11.17
N ILE A 277 -2.07 -43.49 12.14
CA ILE A 277 -2.42 -44.36 13.27
C ILE A 277 -2.92 -43.50 14.44
N LYS A 278 -4.10 -43.82 14.96
CA LYS A 278 -4.58 -43.42 16.29
C LYS A 278 -4.12 -44.48 17.29
N ASP A 279 -3.43 -44.07 18.36
CA ASP A 279 -3.21 -44.93 19.52
C ASP A 279 -4.44 -44.86 20.44
N ASP A 280 -5.26 -45.91 20.43
CA ASP A 280 -6.24 -46.19 21.48
C ASP A 280 -5.71 -47.30 22.38
N LYS A 281 -5.14 -46.92 23.52
CA LYS A 281 -5.03 -47.81 24.69
C LYS A 281 -5.48 -47.06 25.95
N GLN A 282 -6.75 -47.26 26.29
CA GLN A 282 -7.22 -47.12 27.66
C GLN A 282 -6.58 -48.21 28.52
N THR A 283 -5.59 -47.84 29.32
CA THR A 283 -5.26 -48.57 30.54
C THR A 283 -5.20 -47.59 31.70
N ASN A 284 -5.99 -47.92 32.73
CA ASN A 284 -6.16 -47.24 34.00
C ASN A 284 -4.83 -46.89 34.70
N ARG A 285 -4.87 -45.77 35.44
CA ARG A 285 -3.93 -45.23 36.45
C ARG A 285 -2.84 -44.27 35.95
N GLY A 286 -2.88 -43.07 36.53
CA GLY A 286 -1.67 -42.40 37.03
C GLY A 286 -1.08 -41.30 36.16
N HIS A 287 -0.97 -40.13 36.78
CA HIS A 287 -0.20 -38.96 36.36
C HIS A 287 1.16 -39.26 35.71
N GLY A 288 1.50 -38.53 34.64
CA GLY A 288 2.90 -38.35 34.23
C GLY A 288 3.10 -37.99 32.76
N TRP A 289 3.19 -36.70 32.44
CA TRP A 289 3.80 -36.27 31.17
C TRP A 289 5.32 -36.40 31.30
N ARG A 290 5.91 -37.39 30.64
CA ARG A 290 7.37 -37.53 30.52
C ARG A 290 7.80 -37.07 29.13
N ILE A 291 8.47 -35.92 29.07
CA ILE A 291 9.06 -35.37 27.85
C ILE A 291 10.25 -36.25 27.45
N ARG A 292 10.23 -36.84 26.25
CA ARG A 292 11.44 -37.33 25.59
C ARG A 292 11.73 -36.46 24.37
N HIS A 293 12.72 -35.58 24.53
CA HIS A 293 13.35 -34.88 23.42
C HIS A 293 14.26 -35.84 22.67
N ALA A 294 14.00 -36.01 21.38
CA ALA A 294 15.01 -36.36 20.40
C ALA A 294 14.62 -35.75 19.03
N GLY A 295 15.33 -34.68 18.68
CA GLY A 295 15.76 -34.32 17.32
C GLY A 295 14.77 -34.32 16.16
N SER A 296 14.52 -33.10 15.65
CA SER A 296 14.35 -32.79 14.22
C SER A 296 13.01 -33.13 13.55
N TYR A 297 12.00 -32.27 13.78
CA TYR A 297 10.82 -32.21 12.92
C TYR A 297 11.05 -31.29 11.71
N VAL A 298 11.13 -31.90 10.53
CA VAL A 298 10.84 -31.24 9.25
C VAL A 298 9.33 -31.09 9.16
N TYR A 299 8.80 -29.89 9.44
CA TYR A 299 7.39 -29.61 9.20
C TYR A 299 7.14 -29.41 7.70
N CYS A 300 6.70 -30.49 7.05
CA CYS A 300 5.97 -30.42 5.79
C CYS A 300 4.50 -30.14 6.10
N SER A 301 3.94 -29.05 5.60
CA SER A 301 2.51 -28.77 5.71
C SER A 301 2.01 -28.05 4.46
N PHE A 302 1.93 -28.81 3.37
CA PHE A 302 0.88 -28.64 2.38
C PHE A 302 -0.25 -29.59 2.77
N CYS A 303 -1.28 -29.07 3.42
CA CYS A 303 -2.59 -29.72 3.44
C CYS A 303 -3.64 -28.62 3.36
N ASN A 304 -3.96 -28.26 2.13
CA ASN A 304 -5.05 -27.36 1.79
C ASN A 304 -6.34 -28.19 1.83
N SER A 305 -7.12 -28.09 2.90
CA SER A 305 -8.45 -28.73 2.93
C SER A 305 -9.42 -27.85 2.14
N TYR A 306 -9.68 -28.26 0.89
CA TYR A 306 -10.80 -27.76 0.10
C TYR A 306 -12.11 -28.17 0.81
N LYS A 307 -12.81 -27.22 1.42
CA LYS A 307 -14.22 -27.39 1.80
C LYS A 307 -15.08 -27.28 0.53
N THR A 308 -15.30 -28.38 -0.17
CA THR A 308 -16.43 -28.51 -1.10
C THR A 308 -17.70 -28.78 -0.30
N LYS A 309 -18.62 -27.80 -0.29
CA LYS A 309 -20.01 -27.98 0.16
C LYS A 309 -20.69 -29.03 -0.73
N VAL A 310 -21.01 -30.19 -0.17
CA VAL A 310 -21.98 -31.11 -0.76
C VAL A 310 -23.37 -30.51 -0.49
N LYS A 311 -24.08 -30.10 -1.54
CA LYS A 311 -25.52 -29.82 -1.49
C LYS A 311 -26.25 -31.16 -1.35
N THR A 312 -26.98 -31.31 -0.26
CA THR A 312 -28.02 -32.32 -0.11
C THR A 312 -29.11 -32.09 -1.15
N ASN A 313 -29.37 -33.08 -2.00
CA ASN A 313 -30.64 -33.24 -2.70
C ASN A 313 -31.00 -34.73 -2.66
N GLN A 314 -31.81 -35.11 -1.67
CA GLN A 314 -32.53 -36.37 -1.68
C GLN A 314 -33.88 -36.11 -2.36
N HIS A 315 -34.06 -36.68 -3.55
CA HIS A 315 -35.36 -37.08 -4.07
C HIS A 315 -35.09 -38.22 -5.05
N PHE A 316 -35.44 -39.44 -4.65
CA PHE A 316 -35.68 -40.53 -5.59
C PHE A 316 -36.88 -41.31 -5.09
N GLN A 317 -37.97 -41.23 -5.87
CA GLN A 317 -39.13 -42.10 -5.77
C GLN A 317 -38.77 -43.46 -6.38
N SER A 318 -39.19 -44.53 -5.71
CA SER A 318 -39.19 -45.90 -6.22
C SER A 318 -40.47 -46.17 -7.01
N ASN A 319 -40.32 -46.64 -8.25
CA ASN A 319 -41.24 -47.59 -8.89
C ASN A 319 -40.41 -48.81 -9.26
#